data_AF-A0A4U9TL22-F1
#
_entry.id   AF-A0A4U9TL22-F1
#
_cell.length_a   1.000
_cell.length_b   1.000
_cell.length_c   1.000
_cell.angle_alpha   90.00
_cell.angle_beta   90.00
_cell.angle_gamma   90.00
#
_symmetry.space_group_name_H-M   'P 1'
#
loop_
_entity.id
_entity.type
_entity.pdbx_description
1 polymer ?
#
loop_
_entity_poly.entity_id
_entity_poly.type
_entity_poly.pdbx_seq_one_letter_code
_entity_poly.pdbx_strand_id
1 'polypeptide(L)'
;MPLALSGKKVFLHNVNATVAARYGLEVVATPEEAEIAILRVDTPHQNDPHYPFGVSVNFGQLGFDDADTVVLDQKAGTYSGSEDYQLIKQVKALNIPTVISVYLDRPAILTNIVDKTDVLLANFGASDEAVLDVITGKSKAQGKLPFELPSSWQAVLDQKEDVAHDSVDPLFPIGAGIL
;
A
#
# COMPACT_ATOMS: atom_id res chain seq x y z
N MET A 1 16.09 -5.75 4.18
CA MET A 1 17.19 -5.62 5.17
C MET A 1 16.66 -4.86 6.38
N PRO A 2 17.04 -5.18 7.62
CA PRO A 2 16.54 -4.48 8.81
C PRO A 2 17.00 -3.02 8.84
N LEU A 3 16.06 -2.10 9.09
CA LEU A 3 16.37 -0.68 9.30
C LEU A 3 16.66 -0.44 10.78
N ALA A 4 17.77 0.24 11.10
CA ALA A 4 18.03 0.71 12.46
C ALA A 4 17.14 1.93 12.73
N LEU A 5 16.01 1.69 13.41
CA LEU A 5 14.96 2.70 13.62
C LEU A 5 15.13 3.52 14.91
N SER A 6 15.85 3.01 15.91
CA SER A 6 15.97 3.69 17.21
C SER A 6 16.61 5.07 17.08
N GLY A 7 15.94 6.10 17.62
CA GLY A 7 16.37 7.49 17.61
C GLY A 7 16.08 8.25 16.32
N LYS A 8 15.39 7.64 15.34
CA LYS A 8 15.04 8.30 14.08
C LYS A 8 13.73 9.07 14.19
N LYS A 9 13.69 10.23 13.54
CA LYS A 9 12.44 10.96 13.28
C LYS A 9 11.61 10.26 12.20
N VAL A 10 10.36 9.95 12.50
CA VAL A 10 9.47 9.23 11.60
C VAL A 10 8.21 10.02 11.29
N PHE A 11 7.88 10.07 10.01
CA PHE A 11 6.54 10.46 9.57
C PHE A 11 5.70 9.19 9.38
N LEU A 12 4.48 9.21 9.92
CA LEU A 12 3.56 8.08 9.93
C LEU A 12 2.28 8.43 9.19
N HIS A 13 1.82 7.52 8.34
CA HIS A 13 0.48 7.55 7.75
C HIS A 13 -0.26 6.26 8.08
N ASN A 14 -1.41 6.36 8.74
CA ASN A 14 -2.22 5.23 9.23
C ASN A 14 -1.45 4.19 10.06
N VAL A 15 -0.51 4.64 10.90
CA VAL A 15 0.25 3.81 11.85
C VAL A 15 0.07 4.37 13.25
N ASN A 16 -0.15 3.51 14.25
CA ASN A 16 -0.27 3.94 15.63
C ASN A 16 1.06 4.51 16.18
N ALA A 17 1.08 5.80 16.44
CA ALA A 17 2.24 6.53 16.98
C ALA A 17 2.74 5.98 18.33
N THR A 18 1.84 5.50 19.20
CA THR A 18 2.22 4.91 20.49
C THR A 18 2.97 3.60 20.30
N VAL A 19 2.58 2.81 19.29
CA VAL A 19 3.30 1.58 18.94
C VAL A 19 4.66 1.93 18.37
N ALA A 20 4.75 2.84 17.40
CA ALA A 20 6.00 3.28 16.80
C ALA A 20 7.02 3.79 17.84
N ALA A 21 6.57 4.58 18.82
CA ALA A 21 7.43 5.08 19.90
C ALA A 21 8.07 3.96 20.74
N ARG A 22 7.40 2.79 20.91
CA ARG A 22 7.98 1.63 21.61
C ARG A 22 9.14 0.98 20.85
N TYR A 23 9.23 1.21 19.54
CA TYR A 23 10.37 0.81 18.71
C TYR A 23 11.48 1.87 18.67
N GLY A 24 11.38 2.91 19.51
CA GLY A 24 12.39 3.97 19.64
C GLY A 24 12.30 5.05 18.56
N LEU A 25 11.18 5.13 17.84
CA LEU A 25 10.94 6.16 16.84
C LEU A 25 10.42 7.46 17.47
N GLU A 26 10.93 8.61 17.00
CA GLU A 26 10.41 9.94 17.34
C GLU A 26 9.41 10.36 16.28
N VAL A 27 8.11 10.41 16.61
CA VAL A 27 7.06 10.75 15.63
C VAL A 27 7.05 12.26 15.38
N VAL A 28 7.16 12.66 14.11
CA VAL A 28 7.09 14.06 13.67
C VAL A 28 5.77 14.35 12.96
N ALA A 29 5.38 15.62 12.92
CA ALA A 29 4.08 16.02 12.39
C ALA A 29 4.04 16.08 10.86
N THR A 30 5.18 16.34 10.21
CA THR A 30 5.28 16.52 8.76
C THR A 30 6.37 15.64 8.17
N PRO A 31 6.24 15.23 6.89
CA PRO A 31 7.25 14.39 6.25
C PRO A 31 8.59 15.13 6.07
N GLU A 32 8.60 16.46 5.99
CA GLU A 32 9.81 17.28 5.86
C GLU A 32 10.73 17.23 7.10
N GLU A 33 10.17 16.92 8.27
CA GLU A 33 10.93 16.78 9.52
C GLU A 33 11.50 15.37 9.71
N ALA A 34 11.11 14.41 8.87
CA ALA A 34 11.37 13.00 9.07
C ALA A 34 12.68 12.55 8.42
N GLU A 35 13.32 11.56 9.05
CA GLU A 35 14.43 10.80 8.47
C GLU A 35 13.95 9.53 7.77
N ILE A 36 12.71 9.10 8.03
CA ILE A 36 12.07 7.93 7.45
C ILE A 36 10.55 8.14 7.43
N ALA A 37 9.89 7.68 6.38
CA ALA A 37 8.43 7.60 6.32
C ALA A 37 7.95 6.15 6.37
N ILE A 38 6.90 5.89 7.16
CA ILE A 38 6.17 4.61 7.16
C ILE A 38 4.72 4.90 6.82
N LEU A 39 4.31 4.47 5.62
CA LEU A 39 2.98 4.73 5.08
C LEU A 39 2.20 3.41 5.01
N ARG A 40 1.08 3.34 5.74
CA ARG A 40 0.12 2.26 5.61
C ARG A 40 -1.04 2.73 4.75
N VAL A 41 -1.24 2.04 3.64
CA VAL A 41 -2.25 2.39 2.64
C VAL A 41 -3.09 1.16 2.32
N ASP A 42 -4.31 1.39 1.88
CA ASP A 42 -5.19 0.32 1.44
C ASP A 42 -5.07 0.12 -0.07
N THR A 43 -5.53 -1.04 -0.55
CA THR A 43 -5.76 -1.19 -1.98
C THR A 43 -6.76 -0.11 -2.42
N PRO A 44 -6.42 0.75 -3.40
CA PRO A 44 -7.33 1.77 -3.91
C PRO A 44 -8.66 1.15 -4.27
N HIS A 45 -9.77 1.82 -3.97
CA HIS A 45 -11.11 1.28 -4.17
C HIS A 45 -12.13 2.40 -4.38
N GLN A 46 -13.31 2.01 -4.81
CA GLN A 46 -14.51 2.83 -4.83
C GLN A 46 -15.54 2.25 -3.86
N ASN A 47 -16.16 3.12 -3.09
CA ASN A 47 -17.33 2.82 -2.28
C ASN A 47 -18.52 3.66 -2.75
N ASP A 48 -19.73 3.12 -2.62
CA ASP A 48 -20.96 3.85 -2.91
C ASP A 48 -21.76 4.09 -1.62
N PRO A 49 -21.79 5.32 -1.08
CA PRO A 49 -22.48 5.63 0.16
C PRO A 49 -24.01 5.55 0.05
N HIS A 50 -24.58 5.43 -1.16
CA HIS A 50 -26.03 5.36 -1.34
C HIS A 50 -26.63 4.01 -0.93
N TYR A 51 -25.82 2.94 -0.89
CA TYR A 51 -26.28 1.60 -0.53
C TYR A 51 -25.93 1.23 0.92
N PRO A 52 -26.81 0.51 1.65
CA PRO A 52 -26.63 0.21 3.08
C PRO A 52 -25.38 -0.61 3.42
N PHE A 53 -24.74 -1.23 2.43
CA PHE A 53 -23.43 -1.91 2.57
C PHE A 53 -22.35 -1.36 1.65
N GLY A 54 -22.65 -0.32 0.87
CA GLY A 54 -21.75 0.18 -0.17
C GLY A 54 -20.51 0.92 0.38
N VAL A 55 -20.52 1.29 1.66
CA VAL A 55 -19.36 1.82 2.40
C VAL A 55 -18.45 0.73 3.00
N SER A 56 -18.92 -0.53 3.06
CA SER A 56 -18.18 -1.65 3.65
C SER A 56 -17.63 -2.63 2.62
N VAL A 57 -17.93 -2.41 1.33
CA VAL A 57 -17.49 -3.28 0.25
C VAL A 57 -16.71 -2.46 -0.76
N ASN A 58 -15.51 -2.93 -1.07
CA ASN A 58 -14.57 -2.27 -1.96
C ASN A 58 -14.75 -2.77 -3.39
N PHE A 59 -15.00 -1.85 -4.32
CA PHE A 59 -15.22 -2.14 -5.73
C PHE A 59 -14.32 -1.30 -6.64
N GLY A 60 -14.42 -1.56 -7.94
CA GLY A 60 -13.83 -0.71 -8.97
C GLY A 60 -12.31 -0.68 -8.92
N GLN A 61 -11.76 0.53 -9.12
CA GLN A 61 -10.33 0.83 -9.27
C GLN A 61 -9.43 0.00 -8.34
N LEU A 62 -8.27 -0.41 -8.86
CA LEU A 62 -7.25 -1.22 -8.17
C LEU A 62 -5.89 -0.50 -8.10
N GLY A 63 -5.70 0.56 -8.88
CA GLY A 63 -4.48 1.36 -8.91
C GLY A 63 -4.63 2.72 -8.22
N PHE A 64 -3.49 3.27 -7.80
CA PHE A 64 -3.38 4.64 -7.29
C PHE A 64 -3.41 5.63 -8.47
N ASP A 65 -4.13 6.74 -8.35
CA ASP A 65 -4.17 7.76 -9.39
C ASP A 65 -4.60 9.13 -8.85
N ASP A 66 -4.31 10.19 -9.60
CA ASP A 66 -4.74 11.56 -9.29
C ASP A 66 -6.25 11.70 -9.49
N ALA A 67 -6.94 12.49 -8.65
CA ALA A 67 -8.40 12.50 -8.63
C ALA A 67 -9.04 12.94 -9.96
N ASP A 68 -8.31 13.71 -10.77
CA ASP A 68 -8.70 14.18 -12.10
C ASP A 68 -8.43 13.17 -13.23
N THR A 69 -7.61 12.16 -12.99
CA THR A 69 -7.23 11.13 -13.98
C THR A 69 -7.88 9.78 -13.73
N VAL A 70 -8.44 9.55 -12.53
CA VAL A 70 -9.10 8.29 -12.20
C VAL A 70 -10.25 8.00 -13.17
N VAL A 71 -10.16 6.86 -13.85
CA VAL A 71 -11.28 6.28 -14.60
C VAL A 71 -12.20 5.59 -13.60
N LEU A 72 -13.35 6.23 -13.31
CA LEU A 72 -14.40 5.66 -12.47
C LEU A 72 -15.45 4.93 -13.31
N ASP A 73 -16.10 3.94 -12.72
CA ASP A 73 -17.31 3.40 -13.30
C ASP A 73 -18.36 4.51 -13.40
N GLN A 74 -19.33 4.40 -14.32
CA GLN A 74 -20.42 5.39 -14.47
C GLN A 74 -21.38 5.49 -13.27
N LYS A 75 -21.04 4.87 -12.14
CA LYS A 75 -21.81 4.85 -10.91
C LYS A 75 -21.26 5.91 -9.95
N ALA A 76 -22.13 6.48 -9.13
CA ALA A 76 -21.69 7.34 -8.06
C ALA A 76 -20.78 6.55 -7.11
N GLY A 77 -19.63 7.12 -6.76
CA GLY A 77 -18.71 6.49 -5.84
C GLY A 77 -17.65 7.46 -5.35
N THR A 78 -17.07 7.15 -4.19
CA THR A 78 -15.93 7.85 -3.62
C THR A 78 -14.70 6.99 -3.82
N TYR A 79 -13.70 7.54 -4.51
CA TYR A 79 -12.40 6.89 -4.71
C TYR A 79 -11.46 7.20 -3.55
N SER A 80 -10.79 6.18 -3.00
CA SER A 80 -9.92 6.29 -1.83
C SER A 80 -8.45 6.56 -2.14
N GLY A 81 -7.96 6.26 -3.34
CA GLY A 81 -6.51 6.17 -3.60
C GLY A 81 -5.80 7.51 -3.85
N SER A 82 -6.50 8.60 -4.16
CA SER A 82 -5.85 9.84 -4.59
C SER A 82 -5.08 10.55 -3.48
N GLU A 83 -5.59 10.57 -2.26
CA GLU A 83 -4.93 11.21 -1.12
C GLU A 83 -3.63 10.48 -0.76
N ASP A 84 -3.71 9.15 -0.65
CA ASP A 84 -2.55 8.28 -0.45
C ASP A 84 -1.51 8.46 -1.56
N TYR A 85 -1.95 8.57 -2.82
CA TYR A 85 -1.04 8.76 -3.93
C TYR A 85 -0.33 10.12 -3.90
N GLN A 86 -1.03 11.21 -3.53
CA GLN A 86 -0.36 12.51 -3.33
C GLN A 86 0.69 12.42 -2.24
N LEU A 87 0.36 11.78 -1.12
CA LEU A 87 1.27 11.65 0.00
C LEU A 87 2.51 10.83 -0.38
N ILE A 88 2.33 9.72 -1.10
CA ILE A 88 3.44 8.90 -1.61
C ILE A 88 4.34 9.74 -2.53
N LYS A 89 3.78 10.53 -3.44
CA LYS A 89 4.55 11.43 -4.31
C LYS A 89 5.29 12.50 -3.50
N GLN A 90 4.65 13.12 -2.51
CA GLN A 90 5.25 14.13 -1.64
C GLN A 90 6.45 13.54 -0.89
N VAL A 91 6.26 12.41 -0.21
CA VAL A 91 7.32 11.75 0.56
C VAL A 91 8.47 11.33 -0.34
N LYS A 92 8.19 10.77 -1.52
CA LYS A 92 9.24 10.42 -2.49
C LYS A 92 10.06 11.64 -2.91
N ALA A 93 9.43 12.80 -3.11
CA ALA A 93 10.12 14.03 -3.49
C ALA A 93 11.12 14.52 -2.43
N LEU A 94 10.95 14.14 -1.16
CA LEU A 94 11.89 14.45 -0.08
C LEU A 94 13.13 13.55 -0.09
N ASN A 95 13.13 12.47 -0.88
CA ASN A 95 14.25 11.53 -1.01
C ASN A 95 14.73 10.94 0.33
N ILE A 96 13.78 10.66 1.22
CA ILE A 96 14.01 9.95 2.48
C ILE A 96 13.63 8.47 2.34
N PRO A 97 14.26 7.56 3.12
CA PRO A 97 13.84 6.17 3.21
C PRO A 97 12.33 6.04 3.44
N THR A 98 11.64 5.30 2.57
CA THR A 98 10.19 5.20 2.57
C THR A 98 9.75 3.75 2.56
N VAL A 99 9.04 3.36 3.62
CA VAL A 99 8.38 2.06 3.72
C VAL A 99 6.90 2.24 3.41
N ILE A 100 6.39 1.49 2.44
CA ILE A 100 4.95 1.43 2.15
C ILE A 100 4.44 0.03 2.50
N SER A 101 3.43 -0.05 3.36
CA SER A 101 2.73 -1.29 3.67
C SER A 101 1.31 -1.21 3.13
N VAL A 102 1.04 -1.98 2.07
CA VAL A 102 -0.26 -2.02 1.39
C VAL A 102 -1.11 -3.13 2.00
N TYR A 103 -2.32 -2.80 2.45
CA TYR A 103 -3.33 -3.79 2.79
C TYR A 103 -3.97 -4.31 1.49
N LEU A 104 -3.75 -5.59 1.20
CA LEU A 104 -4.20 -6.25 -0.02
C LEU A 104 -5.45 -7.11 0.24
N ASP A 105 -6.61 -6.47 0.32
CA ASP A 105 -7.89 -7.16 0.28
C ASP A 105 -8.25 -7.63 -1.15
N ARG A 106 -7.62 -7.03 -2.17
CA ARG A 106 -7.80 -7.32 -3.59
C ARG A 106 -6.46 -7.20 -4.36
N PRO A 107 -6.34 -7.74 -5.58
CA PRO A 107 -5.14 -7.61 -6.42
C PRO A 107 -4.85 -6.18 -6.90
N ALA A 108 -4.13 -5.40 -6.09
CA ALA A 108 -3.81 -4.01 -6.41
C ALA A 108 -2.84 -3.86 -7.58
N ILE A 109 -3.01 -2.78 -8.37
CA ILE A 109 -2.02 -2.34 -9.37
C ILE A 109 -1.05 -1.40 -8.68
N LEU A 110 0.19 -1.85 -8.45
CA LEU A 110 1.20 -1.10 -7.69
C LEU A 110 2.31 -0.50 -8.57
N THR A 111 2.21 -0.63 -9.89
CA THR A 111 3.26 -0.29 -10.87
C THR A 111 3.77 1.14 -10.70
N ASN A 112 2.88 2.08 -10.38
CA ASN A 112 3.21 3.49 -10.22
C ASN A 112 3.67 3.89 -8.81
N ILE A 113 3.77 2.96 -7.85
CA ILE A 113 4.30 3.26 -6.52
C ILE A 113 5.56 2.45 -6.18
N VAL A 114 5.85 1.36 -6.91
CA VAL A 114 7.03 0.52 -6.67
C VAL A 114 8.34 1.32 -6.76
N ASP A 115 8.45 2.27 -7.69
CA ASP A 115 9.61 3.15 -7.86
C ASP A 115 9.69 4.28 -6.80
N LYS A 116 8.63 4.45 -6.02
CA LYS A 116 8.48 5.51 -5.00
C LYS A 116 8.74 5.01 -3.58
N THR A 117 9.06 3.73 -3.41
CA THR A 117 9.32 3.12 -2.10
C THR A 117 10.65 2.38 -2.08
N ASP A 118 11.30 2.37 -0.93
CA ASP A 118 12.52 1.57 -0.68
C ASP A 118 12.18 0.19 -0.13
N VAL A 119 11.03 0.06 0.55
CA VAL A 119 10.52 -1.19 1.10
C VAL A 119 9.01 -1.25 0.89
N LEU A 120 8.57 -2.17 0.03
CA LEU A 120 7.15 -2.46 -0.18
C LEU A 120 6.76 -3.73 0.60
N LEU A 121 5.79 -3.59 1.50
CA LEU A 121 5.19 -4.70 2.24
C LEU A 121 3.76 -4.91 1.79
N ALA A 122 3.40 -6.15 1.49
CA ALA A 122 2.02 -6.58 1.37
C ALA A 122 1.56 -7.12 2.73
N ASN A 123 0.42 -6.68 3.23
CA ASN A 123 -0.18 -7.21 4.45
C ASN A 123 -1.67 -7.52 4.25
N PHE A 124 -2.21 -8.37 5.12
CA PHE A 124 -3.59 -8.87 5.04
C PHE A 124 -4.31 -8.63 6.38
N GLY A 125 -4.20 -7.41 6.91
CA GLY A 125 -4.77 -7.02 8.20
C GLY A 125 -3.78 -7.18 9.36
N ALA A 126 -2.49 -6.96 9.10
CA ALA A 126 -1.45 -7.06 10.14
C ALA A 126 -1.55 -5.90 11.14
N SER A 127 -1.25 -6.15 12.43
CA SER A 127 -1.14 -5.07 13.41
C SER A 127 0.07 -4.19 13.14
N ASP A 128 0.10 -2.98 13.72
CA ASP A 128 1.27 -2.09 13.64
C ASP A 128 2.52 -2.74 14.22
N GLU A 129 2.40 -3.48 15.33
CA GLU A 129 3.50 -4.23 15.93
C GLU A 129 4.08 -5.26 14.95
N ALA A 130 3.24 -6.01 14.23
CA ALA A 130 3.70 -7.02 13.29
C ALA A 130 4.46 -6.39 12.11
N VAL A 131 3.96 -5.28 11.59
CA VAL A 131 4.63 -4.52 10.52
C VAL A 131 5.97 -3.98 11.02
N LEU A 132 6.01 -3.35 12.20
CA LEU A 132 7.24 -2.78 12.77
C LEU A 132 8.27 -3.85 13.17
N ASP A 133 7.84 -5.02 13.65
CA ASP A 133 8.72 -6.17 13.89
C ASP A 133 9.45 -6.60 12.61
N VAL A 134 8.76 -6.60 11.47
CA VAL A 134 9.36 -6.93 10.16
C VAL A 134 10.30 -5.81 9.69
N ILE A 135 9.89 -4.55 9.77
CA ILE A 135 10.71 -3.39 9.33
C ILE A 135 12.02 -3.31 10.12
N THR A 136 11.96 -3.52 11.43
CA THR A 136 13.14 -3.53 12.32
C THR A 136 13.95 -4.82 12.24
N GLY A 137 13.42 -5.86 11.57
CA GLY A 137 14.02 -7.19 11.49
C GLY A 137 14.02 -7.98 12.79
N LYS A 138 13.23 -7.56 13.78
CA LYS A 138 12.90 -8.40 14.95
C LYS A 138 12.18 -9.69 14.52
N SER A 139 11.40 -9.61 13.44
CA SER A 139 10.81 -10.75 12.74
C SER A 139 11.22 -10.75 11.27
N LYS A 140 11.28 -11.93 10.65
CA LYS A 140 11.51 -12.06 9.20
C LYS A 140 10.18 -12.20 8.48
N ALA A 141 9.98 -11.45 7.39
CA ALA A 141 8.85 -11.68 6.49
C ALA A 141 9.03 -13.04 5.78
N GLN A 142 8.01 -13.89 5.86
CA GLN A 142 8.00 -15.22 5.24
C GLN A 142 6.78 -15.44 4.34
N GLY A 143 5.81 -14.53 4.36
CA GLY A 143 4.60 -14.62 3.57
C GLY A 143 4.90 -14.60 2.07
N LYS A 144 4.09 -15.35 1.32
CA LYS A 144 4.09 -15.37 -0.14
C LYS A 144 2.71 -14.92 -0.63
N LEU A 145 2.67 -14.17 -1.73
CA LEU A 145 1.43 -13.65 -2.28
C LEU A 145 0.45 -14.80 -2.63
N PRO A 146 -0.83 -14.73 -2.21
CA PRO A 146 -1.84 -15.73 -2.51
C PRO A 146 -2.50 -15.54 -3.89
N PHE A 147 -2.24 -14.41 -4.56
CA PHE A 147 -2.70 -14.07 -5.90
C PHE A 147 -1.64 -13.22 -6.62
N GLU A 148 -1.77 -13.09 -7.94
CA GLU A 148 -0.92 -12.22 -8.75
C GLU A 148 -1.29 -10.76 -8.54
N LEU A 149 -0.31 -9.84 -8.61
CA LEU A 149 -0.57 -8.41 -8.70
C LEU A 149 -0.51 -7.97 -10.16
N PRO A 150 -1.59 -7.44 -10.73
CA PRO A 150 -1.63 -7.01 -12.13
C PRO A 150 -0.67 -5.84 -12.38
N SER A 151 -0.12 -5.79 -13.59
CA SER A 151 0.79 -4.72 -14.03
C SER A 151 0.08 -3.46 -14.50
N SER A 152 -1.19 -3.57 -14.91
CA SER A 152 -1.99 -2.45 -15.42
C SER A 152 -3.49 -2.75 -15.35
N TRP A 153 -4.33 -1.73 -15.58
CA TRP A 153 -5.77 -1.91 -15.72
C TRP A 153 -6.13 -2.75 -16.95
N GLN A 154 -5.38 -2.61 -18.05
CA GLN A 154 -5.59 -3.45 -19.23
C GLN A 154 -5.33 -4.93 -18.92
N ALA A 155 -4.28 -5.23 -18.14
CA ALA A 155 -4.01 -6.61 -17.71
C ALA A 155 -5.16 -7.19 -16.90
N VAL A 156 -5.86 -6.38 -16.09
CA VAL A 156 -7.08 -6.82 -15.37
C VAL A 156 -8.22 -7.12 -16.34
N LEU A 157 -8.45 -6.26 -17.35
CA LEU A 157 -9.52 -6.44 -18.33
C LEU A 157 -9.28 -7.65 -19.26
N ASP A 158 -8.02 -8.01 -19.50
CA ASP A 158 -7.65 -9.12 -20.36
C ASP A 158 -7.72 -10.50 -19.65
N GLN A 159 -7.85 -10.51 -18.32
CA GLN A 159 -8.00 -11.74 -17.54
C GLN A 159 -9.33 -12.44 -17.85
N LYS A 160 -9.29 -13.76 -17.90
CA LYS A 160 -10.50 -14.59 -18.02
C LYS A 160 -11.07 -14.83 -16.64
N GLU A 161 -12.34 -14.48 -16.47
CA GLU A 161 -13.06 -14.60 -15.20
C GLU A 161 -13.08 -16.04 -14.63
N ASP A 162 -12.83 -17.06 -15.47
CA ASP A 162 -12.84 -18.47 -15.12
C ASP A 162 -11.45 -19.16 -15.09
N VAL A 163 -10.35 -18.42 -15.33
CA VAL A 163 -9.00 -18.98 -15.33
C VAL A 163 -8.16 -18.35 -14.24
N ALA A 164 -7.59 -19.19 -13.37
CA ALA A 164 -6.69 -18.71 -12.31
C ALA A 164 -5.32 -18.36 -12.89
N HIS A 165 -4.75 -17.25 -12.41
CA HIS A 165 -3.36 -16.83 -12.65
C HIS A 165 -3.00 -16.67 -14.14
N ASP A 166 -3.91 -16.08 -14.92
CA ASP A 166 -3.73 -15.83 -16.35
C ASP A 166 -3.32 -14.38 -16.68
N SER A 167 -2.91 -13.61 -15.66
CA SER A 167 -2.44 -12.24 -15.85
C SER A 167 -1.23 -12.22 -16.79
N VAL A 168 -1.27 -11.39 -17.82
CA VAL A 168 -0.12 -11.17 -18.69
C VAL A 168 0.89 -10.28 -17.97
N ASP A 169 2.14 -10.74 -17.87
CA ASP A 169 3.27 -10.03 -17.25
C ASP A 169 2.89 -9.39 -15.89
N PRO A 170 2.49 -10.20 -14.89
CA PRO A 170 2.09 -9.66 -13.59
C PRO A 170 3.26 -8.90 -12.95
N LEU A 171 2.96 -7.76 -12.31
CA LEU A 171 3.95 -6.98 -11.58
C LEU A 171 4.63 -7.84 -10.50
N PHE A 172 3.82 -8.65 -9.80
CA PHE A 172 4.31 -9.70 -8.93
C PHE A 172 3.51 -10.99 -9.18
N PRO A 173 4.18 -12.12 -9.48
CA PRO A 173 3.49 -13.39 -9.70
C PRO A 173 2.95 -13.95 -8.37
N ILE A 174 2.05 -14.93 -8.47
CA ILE A 174 1.62 -15.72 -7.31
C ILE A 174 2.84 -16.36 -6.65
N GLY A 175 2.83 -16.42 -5.32
CA GLY A 175 3.94 -16.96 -4.56
C GLY A 175 5.13 -16.01 -4.45
N ALA A 176 5.07 -14.80 -5.02
CA ALA A 176 6.13 -13.81 -4.82
C ALA A 176 6.25 -13.40 -3.36
N GLY A 177 7.48 -13.09 -2.95
CA GLY A 177 7.83 -12.65 -1.62
C GLY A 177 9.35 -12.78 -1.44
N ILE A 178 9.95 -11.89 -0.66
CA ILE A 178 11.39 -11.92 -0.40
C ILE A 178 11.80 -13.28 0.23
N LEU A 179 13.00 -13.75 -0.13
CA LEU A 179 13.63 -14.96 0.42
C LEU A 179 14.50 -14.59 1.63
#